data_AF-W1X7Q4-F1
#
_entry.id   AF-W1X7Q4-F1
#
_cell.length_a   1.000
_cell.length_b   1.000
_cell.length_c   1.000
_cell.angle_alpha   90.00
_cell.angle_beta   90.00
_cell.angle_gamma   90.00
#
_symmetry.space_group_name_H-M   'P 1'
#
loop_
_entity.id
_entity.type
_entity.pdbx_description
1 polymer ?
#
loop_
_entity_poly.entity_id
_entity_poly.type
_entity_poly.pdbx_seq_one_letter_code
_entity_poly.pdbx_strand_id
1 'polypeptide(L)' 'TLEPLSAKYKNIAGVEEKLTYTDTYAQENVTIDMEKVDFKALQGISGINVSAEDAKKGITMAQMELVMKAAGFKEVK' A
#
# COMPACT_ATOMS: atom_id res chain seq x y z
N THR A 1 -11.93 15.60 -10.64
CA THR A 1 -11.79 15.25 -9.20
C THR A 1 -10.84 14.07 -9.09
N LEU A 2 -10.19 13.85 -7.95
CA LEU A 2 -9.29 12.70 -7.74
C LEU A 2 -10.05 11.40 -7.38
N GLU A 3 -11.38 11.47 -7.33
CA GLU A 3 -12.29 10.34 -7.02
C GLU A 3 -12.07 9.06 -7.86
N PRO A 4 -11.68 9.13 -9.15
CA PRO A 4 -11.37 7.91 -9.91
C PRO A 4 -10.07 7.22 -9.46
N LEU A 5 -9.11 7.97 -8.89
CA LEU A 5 -7.87 7.41 -8.36
C LEU A 5 -8.12 6.73 -7.01
N SER A 6 -9.00 7.29 -6.19
CA SER A 6 -9.38 6.73 -4.88
C SER A 6 -10.34 5.54 -4.93
N ALA A 7 -10.78 5.14 -6.12
CA ALA A 7 -11.56 3.92 -6.29
C ALA A 7 -10.69 2.66 -6.26
N LYS A 8 -9.37 2.80 -6.45
CA LYS A 8 -8.42 1.69 -6.61
C LYS A 8 -8.35 0.77 -5.39
N TYR A 9 -8.48 1.32 -4.19
CA TYR A 9 -8.27 0.58 -2.94
C TYR A 9 -9.57 0.11 -2.27
N LYS A 10 -10.74 0.62 -2.68
CA LYS A 10 -12.02 0.45 -1.95
C LYS A 10 -12.49 -0.97 -1.72
N ASN A 11 -12.00 -1.95 -2.49
CA ASN A 11 -12.44 -3.34 -2.42
C ASN A 11 -11.34 -4.31 -1.99
N ILE A 12 -10.22 -3.80 -1.47
CA ILE A 12 -9.13 -4.64 -0.96
C ILE A 12 -9.32 -4.79 0.55
N ALA A 13 -9.53 -6.02 1.00
CA ALA A 13 -9.58 -6.31 2.43
C ALA A 13 -8.30 -5.82 3.11
N GLY A 14 -8.43 -5.22 4.30
CA GLY A 14 -7.27 -4.70 5.05
C GLY A 14 -6.62 -3.45 4.47
N VAL A 15 -7.20 -2.79 3.45
CA VAL A 15 -6.70 -1.52 2.92
C VAL A 15 -7.69 -0.40 3.17
N GLU A 16 -7.21 0.70 3.75
CA GLU A 16 -7.96 1.93 3.93
C GLU A 16 -7.26 3.06 3.17
N GLU A 17 -8.06 3.86 2.45
CA GLU A 17 -7.56 5.06 1.78
C GLU A 17 -8.28 6.30 2.34
N LYS A 18 -7.49 7.33 2.62
CA LYS A 18 -7.99 8.64 3.02
C LYS A 18 -7.39 9.73 2.14
N LEU A 19 -8.25 10.39 1.38
CA LEU A 19 -7.89 11.57 0.60
C LEU A 19 -8.24 12.85 1.36
N THR A 20 -7.23 13.66 1.65
CA THR A 20 -7.39 14.96 2.33
C THR A 20 -7.05 16.08 1.34
N TYR A 21 -7.96 17.03 1.19
CA TYR A 21 -7.77 18.18 0.31
C TYR A 21 -7.29 19.38 1.13
N THR A 22 -6.28 20.07 0.63
CA THR A 22 -5.81 21.37 1.14
C THR A 22 -5.96 22.42 0.04
N ASP A 23 -5.67 23.69 0.36
CA ASP A 23 -5.82 24.80 -0.59
C ASP A 23 -4.94 24.68 -1.84
N THR A 24 -3.79 24.00 -1.74
CA THR A 24 -2.79 23.95 -2.83
C THR A 24 -2.44 22.54 -3.29
N TYR A 25 -2.77 21.50 -2.50
CA TYR A 25 -2.51 20.11 -2.85
C TYR A 25 -3.55 19.16 -2.26
N ALA A 26 -3.59 17.93 -2.78
CA ALA A 26 -4.30 16.83 -2.15
C ALA A 26 -3.27 15.82 -1.60
N GLN A 27 -3.54 15.29 -0.40
CA GLN A 27 -2.76 14.26 0.23
C GLN A 27 -3.55 12.95 0.25
N GLU A 28 -3.05 11.95 -0.45
CA GLU A 28 -3.54 10.57 -0.39
C GLU A 28 -2.76 9.82 0.69
N ASN A 29 -3.48 9.21 1.64
CA ASN A 29 -2.88 8.32 2.63
C ASN A 29 -3.49 6.93 2.45
N VAL A 30 -2.65 5.93 2.24
CA VAL A 30 -3.05 4.52 2.11
C VAL A 30 -2.48 3.77 3.31
N THR A 31 -3.37 3.15 4.09
CA THR A 31 -3.04 2.31 5.23
C THR A 31 -3.30 0.86 4.86
N ILE A 32 -2.31 -0.01 5.09
CA ILE A 32 -2.40 -1.45 4.78
C ILE A 32 -2.20 -2.24 6.07
N ASP A 33 -3.22 -3.02 6.44
CA ASP A 33 -3.16 -4.03 7.50
C ASP A 33 -2.54 -5.31 6.93
N MET A 34 -1.26 -5.52 7.21
CA MET A 34 -0.48 -6.64 6.68
C MET A 34 -0.97 -8.02 7.15
N GLU A 35 -1.78 -8.09 8.21
CA GLU A 35 -2.37 -9.34 8.70
C GLU A 35 -3.66 -9.70 7.95
N LYS A 36 -4.37 -8.69 7.43
CA LYS A 36 -5.68 -8.86 6.77
C LYS A 36 -5.64 -8.67 5.26
N VAL A 37 -4.57 -8.09 4.74
CA VAL A 37 -4.52 -7.67 3.34
C VAL A 37 -4.55 -8.85 2.38
N ASP A 38 -5.39 -8.74 1.35
CA ASP A 38 -5.34 -9.62 0.20
C ASP A 38 -4.18 -9.18 -0.72
N PHE A 39 -3.01 -9.79 -0.54
CA PHE A 39 -1.81 -9.49 -1.33
C PHE A 39 -2.00 -9.73 -2.84
N LYS A 40 -2.91 -10.63 -3.23
CA LYS A 40 -3.20 -10.89 -4.64
C LYS A 40 -4.00 -9.75 -5.25
N ALA A 41 -4.98 -9.22 -4.52
CA ALA A 41 -5.70 -8.01 -4.94
C ALA A 41 -4.76 -6.79 -4.95
N LEU A 42 -3.87 -6.68 -3.97
CA LEU A 42 -2.89 -5.59 -3.87
C LEU A 42 -1.89 -5.58 -5.04
N GLN A 43 -1.46 -6.76 -5.50
CA GLN A 43 -0.59 -6.91 -6.68
C GLN A 43 -1.23 -6.33 -7.97
N GLY A 44 -2.56 -6.26 -8.04
CA GLY A 44 -3.28 -5.70 -9.19
C GLY A 44 -3.27 -4.17 -9.23
N ILE A 45 -2.78 -3.50 -8.19
CA ILE A 45 -2.76 -2.03 -8.10
C ILE A 45 -1.51 -1.46 -8.75
N SER A 46 -1.72 -0.58 -9.73
CA SER A 46 -0.64 0.15 -10.39
C SER A 46 0.16 0.96 -9.36
N GLY A 47 1.48 0.76 -9.36
CA GLY A 47 2.40 1.40 -8.41
C GLY A 47 2.79 0.51 -7.22
N ILE A 48 2.09 -0.61 -7.01
CA ILE A 48 2.46 -1.61 -6.00
C ILE A 48 3.20 -2.76 -6.68
N ASN A 49 4.33 -3.16 -6.11
CA ASN A 49 5.10 -4.30 -6.59
C ASN A 49 5.15 -5.38 -5.50
N VAL A 50 4.33 -6.42 -5.67
CA VAL A 50 4.32 -7.63 -4.84
C VAL A 50 4.72 -8.79 -5.73
N SER A 51 5.71 -9.57 -5.30
CA SER A 51 6.14 -10.74 -6.07
C SER A 51 5.04 -11.80 -6.09
N ALA A 52 5.07 -12.69 -7.10
CA ALA A 52 4.11 -13.80 -7.16
C ALA A 52 4.24 -14.79 -5.98
N GLU A 53 5.38 -14.82 -5.31
CA GLU A 53 5.61 -15.63 -4.12
C GLU A 53 5.03 -14.96 -2.87
N ASP A 54 5.29 -13.66 -2.69
CA ASP A 54 4.75 -12.87 -1.58
C ASP A 54 3.22 -12.77 -1.65
N ALA A 55 2.65 -12.68 -2.85
CA ALA A 55 1.21 -12.70 -3.07
C ALA A 55 0.53 -14.01 -2.60
N LYS A 56 1.29 -15.11 -2.48
CA LYS A 56 0.78 -16.41 -2.02
C LYS A 56 1.08 -16.68 -0.55
N LYS A 57 2.27 -16.33 -0.08
CA LYS A 57 2.74 -16.62 1.28
C LYS A 57 2.46 -15.50 2.28
N GLY A 58 2.14 -14.30 1.78
CA GLY A 58 2.21 -13.06 2.54
C GLY A 58 3.66 -12.63 2.77
N ILE A 59 3.85 -11.40 3.24
CA ILE A 59 5.15 -10.87 3.66
C ILE A 59 5.02 -10.26 5.05
N THR A 60 6.00 -10.51 5.91
CA THR A 60 6.02 -9.94 7.26
C THR A 60 6.52 -8.50 7.25
N MET A 61 6.15 -7.71 8.26
CA MET A 61 6.68 -6.36 8.45
C MET A 61 8.21 -6.34 8.55
N ALA A 62 8.82 -7.34 9.19
CA ALA A 62 10.28 -7.43 9.30
C ALA A 62 10.96 -7.64 7.94
N GLN A 63 10.38 -8.46 7.06
CA GLN A 63 10.88 -8.65 5.70
C GLN A 63 10.69 -7.38 4.85
N MET A 64 9.55 -6.72 4.97
CA MET A 64 9.28 -5.44 4.32
C MET A 64 10.33 -4.39 4.73
N GLU A 65 10.59 -4.26 6.03
CA GLU A 65 11.60 -3.35 6.57
C GLU A 65 13.00 -3.64 6.02
N LEU A 66 13.38 -4.92 5.92
CA LEU A 66 14.66 -5.33 5.36
C LEU A 66 14.81 -4.91 3.89
N VAL A 67 13.78 -5.15 3.07
CA VAL A 67 13.78 -4.77 1.64
C VAL A 67 13.80 -3.26 1.47
N MET A 68 13.03 -2.52 2.27
CA MET A 68 13.01 -1.05 2.23
C MET A 68 14.35 -0.45 2.62
N LYS A 69 15.01 -0.97 3.67
CA LYS A 69 16.37 -0.56 4.05
C LYS A 69 17.39 -0.89 2.96
N ALA A 70 17.30 -2.07 2.35
CA ALA A 70 18.18 -2.46 1.25
C ALA A 70 18.02 -1.56 0.01
N ALA A 71 16.81 -1.03 -0.23
CA ALA A 71 16.53 -0.05 -1.27
C ALA A 71 16.92 1.39 -0.89
N GLY A 72 17.52 1.60 0.29
CA GLY A 72 18.02 2.91 0.75
C GLY A 72 17.01 3.78 1.48
N PHE A 73 15.80 3.27 1.74
CA PHE A 73 14.81 3.98 2.53
C PHE A 73 15.19 4.00 4.02
N LYS A 74 14.82 5.08 4.70
CA LYS A 74 15.03 5.26 6.15
C LYS A 74 13.71 5.24 6.87
N GLU A 75 13.69 4.61 8.03
CA GLU A 75 12.56 4.68 8.96
C GLU A 75 12.41 6.13 9.44
N VAL A 76 11.18 6.64 9.38
CA VAL A 76 10.80 7.91 10.00
C VAL A 76 9.98 7.54 11.23
N LYS A 77 10.46 7.96 12.40
CA LYS A 77 9.80 7.75 13.69
C LYS A 77 8.86 8.90 14.03
#